data_AF-A0A2N7R1P1-F1
#
_entry.id   AF-A0A2N7R1P1-F1
#
_cell.length_a   1.000
_cell.length_b   1.000
_cell.length_c   1.000
_cell.angle_alpha   90.00
_cell.angle_beta   90.00
_cell.angle_gamma   90.00
#
_symmetry.space_group_name_H-M   'P 1'
#
loop_
_entity.id
_entity.type
_entity.pdbx_description
1 polymer ?
#
loop_
_entity_poly.entity_id
_entity_poly.type
_entity_poly.pdbx_seq_one_letter_code
_entity_poly.pdbx_strand_id
1 'polypeptide(L)' 'MELRREALLAACRARLPAYMLPVWIDIRFDALPRNPNGKIDRVLLARELAQAGAVQTEGEQP' A
#
# COMPACT_ATOMS: atom_id res chain seq x y z
N MET A 1 -2.19 -14.90 11.73
CA MET A 1 -2.32 -13.45 11.95
C MET A 1 -3.13 -12.89 10.81
N GLU A 2 -4.26 -12.26 11.12
CA GLU A 2 -5.07 -11.57 10.12
C GLU A 2 -4.37 -10.26 9.74
N LEU A 3 -4.06 -10.07 8.45
CA LEU A 3 -3.42 -8.86 7.94
C LEU A 3 -4.48 -7.73 7.85
N ARG A 4 -4.72 -7.06 8.98
CA ARG A 4 -5.55 -5.85 9.04
C ARG A 4 -4.67 -4.60 9.12
N ARG A 5 -5.10 -3.53 8.45
CA ARG A 5 -4.36 -2.28 8.32
C ARG A 5 -4.02 -1.66 9.67
N GLU A 6 -4.97 -1.67 10.59
CA GLU A 6 -4.84 -1.12 11.94
C GLU A 6 -3.80 -1.90 12.74
N ALA A 7 -3.80 -3.22 12.62
CA ALA A 7 -2.83 -4.09 13.29
C ALA A 7 -1.40 -3.85 12.76
N LEU A 8 -1.24 -3.64 11.45
CA LEU A 8 0.05 -3.31 10.86
C LEU A 8 0.55 -1.93 11.30
N LEU A 9 -0.33 -0.91 11.30
CA LEU A 9 0.02 0.42 11.80
C LEU A 9 0.41 0.41 13.28
N ALA A 10 -0.32 -0.34 14.12
CA ALA A 10 0.01 -0.49 15.53
C ALA A 10 1.40 -1.13 15.72
N ALA A 11 1.71 -2.19 14.96
CA ALA A 11 3.02 -2.83 14.99
C ALA A 11 4.15 -1.89 14.52
N CYS A 12 3.90 -1.07 13.49
CA CYS A 12 4.83 -0.02 13.05
C CYS A 12 5.05 1.04 14.14
N ARG A 13 3.97 1.56 14.76
CA ARG A 13 4.04 2.57 15.83
C ARG A 13 4.84 2.11 17.04
N ALA A 14 4.80 0.83 17.35
CA ALA A 14 5.55 0.26 18.46
C ALA A 14 7.08 0.19 18.21
N ARG A 15 7.52 0.26 16.93
CA ARG A 15 8.91 -0.06 16.54
C ARG A 15 9.60 1.03 15.71
N LEU A 16 8.83 1.93 15.12
CA LEU A 16 9.31 2.96 14.20
C LEU A 16 9.01 4.36 14.76
N PRO A 17 9.89 5.33 14.53
CA PRO A 17 9.58 6.74 14.82
C PRO A 17 8.45 7.24 13.92
N ALA A 18 7.75 8.29 14.36
CA ALA A 18 6.54 8.80 13.70
C ALA A 18 6.73 9.12 12.20
N TYR A 19 7.90 9.65 11.81
CA TYR A 19 8.19 10.02 10.41
C TYR A 19 8.46 8.80 9.49
N MET A 20 8.62 7.60 10.05
CA MET A 20 8.74 6.35 9.28
C MET A 20 7.43 5.57 9.22
N LEU A 21 6.35 6.09 9.81
CA LEU A 21 5.06 5.43 9.74
C LEU A 21 4.47 5.54 8.33
N PRO A 22 3.98 4.44 7.75
CA PRO A 22 3.40 4.46 6.42
C PRO A 22 2.08 5.25 6.43
N VAL A 23 1.97 6.21 5.51
CA VAL A 23 0.74 7.00 5.29
C VAL A 23 -0.35 6.21 4.56
N TRP A 24 0.07 5.21 3.78
CA TRP A 24 -0.82 4.31 3.04
C TRP A 24 -0.25 2.90 3.07
N ILE A 25 -1.15 1.94 3.23
CA ILE A 25 -0.85 0.50 3.20
C ILE A 25 -1.71 -0.09 2.09
N ASP A 26 -1.23 -1.07 1.37
CA ASP A 26 -2.04 -1.78 0.39
C ASP A 26 -1.77 -3.26 0.57
N ILE A 27 -2.82 -4.01 0.93
CA ILE A 27 -2.69 -5.41 1.30
C ILE A 27 -3.19 -6.23 0.12
N ARG A 28 -2.25 -6.93 -0.52
CA ARG A 28 -2.53 -7.84 -1.63
C ARG A 28 -2.44 -9.27 -1.11
N PHE A 29 -3.42 -10.09 -1.44
CA PHE A 29 -3.40 -11.53 -1.15
C PHE A 29 -2.77 -12.34 -2.28
N ASP A 30 -2.73 -11.77 -3.50
CA ASP A 30 -2.00 -12.30 -4.63
C ASP A 30 -0.52 -11.88 -4.62
N ALA A 31 0.28 -12.59 -5.43
CA ALA A 31 1.69 -12.28 -5.59
C ALA A 31 1.91 -10.88 -6.14
N LEU A 32 2.92 -10.17 -5.62
CA LEU A 32 3.32 -8.87 -6.16
C LEU A 32 3.77 -9.02 -7.62
N PRO A 33 3.40 -8.07 -8.50
CA PRO A 33 3.78 -8.11 -9.89
C PRO A 33 5.30 -8.10 -10.03
N ARG A 34 5.80 -8.87 -11.00
CA ARG A 34 7.23 -8.98 -11.30
C ARG A 34 7.49 -8.59 -12.74
N ASN A 35 8.64 -7.96 -12.97
CA ASN A 35 9.12 -7.64 -14.30
C ASN A 35 9.66 -8.91 -15.01
N PRO A 36 10.01 -8.84 -16.30
CA PRO A 36 10.55 -10.00 -17.04
C PRO A 36 11.81 -10.62 -16.43
N ASN A 37 12.57 -9.86 -15.64
CA ASN A 37 13.76 -10.33 -14.91
C ASN A 37 13.41 -10.92 -13.53
N GLY A 38 12.13 -11.08 -13.20
CA GLY A 38 11.65 -11.66 -11.94
C GLY A 38 11.77 -10.75 -10.72
N LYS A 39 12.15 -9.48 -10.88
CA LYS A 39 12.19 -8.48 -9.79
C LYS A 39 10.81 -7.87 -9.60
N ILE A 40 10.52 -7.36 -8.39
CA ILE A 40 9.26 -6.62 -8.14
C ILE A 40 9.14 -5.46 -9.13
N ASP A 41 8.01 -5.38 -9.81
CA ASP A 41 7.72 -4.31 -10.75
C ASP A 41 7.22 -3.05 -10.02
N ARG A 42 8.18 -2.24 -9.56
CA ARG A 42 7.90 -0.99 -8.85
C ARG A 42 7.19 0.04 -9.72
N VAL A 43 7.38 0.01 -11.04
CA VAL A 43 6.76 0.97 -11.96
C VAL A 43 5.29 0.64 -12.13
N LEU A 44 4.95 -0.62 -12.33
CA LEU A 44 3.57 -1.07 -12.37
C LEU A 44 2.86 -0.79 -11.05
N LEU A 45 3.47 -1.17 -9.91
CA LEU A 45 2.92 -0.88 -8.59
C LEU A 45 2.67 0.61 -8.34
N ALA A 46 3.59 1.49 -8.77
CA ALA A 46 3.41 2.93 -8.62
C ALA A 46 2.23 3.45 -9.46
N ARG A 47 2.04 2.91 -10.68
CA ARG A 47 0.90 3.25 -11.54
C ARG A 47 -0.42 2.78 -10.96
N GLU A 48 -0.47 1.55 -10.46
CA GLU A 48 -1.65 0.98 -9.78
C GLU A 48 -2.01 1.79 -8.53
N LEU A 49 -1.02 2.17 -7.73
CA LEU A 49 -1.22 3.04 -6.56
C LEU A 49 -1.77 4.42 -6.98
N ALA A 50 -1.19 5.05 -8.00
CA ALA A 50 -1.67 6.34 -8.49
C ALA A 50 -3.14 6.26 -8.96
N GLN A 51 -3.52 5.18 -9.63
CA GLN A 51 -4.90 4.93 -10.04
C GLN A 51 -5.81 4.66 -8.85
N ALA A 52 -5.38 3.82 -7.89
CA ALA A 52 -6.15 3.56 -6.68
C ALA A 52 -6.42 4.84 -5.89
N GLY A 53 -5.42 5.73 -5.77
CA GLY A 53 -5.59 7.04 -5.13
C GLY A 53 -6.57 7.96 -5.86
N ALA A 54 -6.57 7.95 -7.20
CA ALA A 54 -7.51 8.76 -8.00
C ALA A 54 -8.97 8.30 -7.84
N VAL A 55 -9.20 6.99 -7.70
CA VAL A 55 -10.55 6.42 -7.47
C VAL A 55 -11.10 6.79 -6.09
N GLN A 56 -10.26 7.09 -5.10
CA GLN A 56 -10.71 7.52 -3.77
C GLN A 56 -11.11 9.00 -3.71
N THR A 57 -10.68 9.84 -4.66
CA THR A 57 -11.01 11.27 -4.73
C THR A 57 -12.27 11.60 -5.52
N GLU A 58 -12.86 10.63 -6.23
CA GLU A 58 -14.12 10.83 -6.99
C GLU A 58 -15.38 10.52 -6.17
N GLY A 59 -15.23 10.26 -4.87
CA GLY A 59 -16.34 9.97 -3.94
C GLY A 59 -16.85 11.17 -3.12
N GLU A 60 -16.41 12.39 -3.41
CA GLU A 60 -17.04 13.61 -2.86
C GLU A 60 -17.85 14.27 -3.98
N GLN A 61 -19.12 13.86 -4.10
CA GLN A 61 -20.14 14.61 -4.84
C GLN A 61 -21.17 15.14 -3.83
N PRO A 62 -21.64 16.40 -4.00
CA PRO A 62 -22.42 17.16 -3.02
C PRO A 62 -23.80 16.58 -2.71
#